data_AF-A0A7J6Q4N8-F1
#
_entry.id   AF-A0A7J6Q4N8-F1
#
_cell.length_a   1.000
_cell.length_b   1.000
_cell.length_c   1.000
_cell.angle_alpha   90.00
_cell.angle_beta   90.00
_cell.angle_gamma   90.00
#
_symmetry.space_group_name_H-M   'P 1'
#
loop_
_entity.id
_entity.type
_entity.pdbx_description
1 polymer ?
#
loop_
_entity_poly.entity_id
_entity_poly.type
_entity_poly.pdbx_seq_one_letter_code
_entity_poly.pdbx_strand_id
1 'polypeptide(L)'
;MLEDIRKTYNEKSRDFLDKAVAAFVSFVRGYSEHELSFVFNIKELDLGDVATSFSLLRLPRVKEIMGRQIANFVQSEVAPDSVAYSDATKEAARQERLKK
;
A
#
# COMPACT_ATOMS: atom_id res chain seq x y z
N MET A 1 -4.59 -16.84 6.21
CA MET A 1 -5.50 -15.80 6.73
C MET A 1 -5.22 -14.42 6.12
N LEU A 2 -4.05 -13.81 6.35
CA LEU A 2 -3.74 -12.49 5.75
C LEU A 2 -3.58 -12.56 4.22
N GLU A 3 -2.99 -13.64 3.70
CA GLU A 3 -2.93 -13.88 2.24
C GLU A 3 -4.32 -14.03 1.61
N ASP A 4 -5.26 -14.66 2.33
CA ASP A 4 -6.63 -14.86 1.87
C ASP A 4 -7.40 -13.52 1.79
N ILE A 5 -7.15 -12.62 2.73
CA ILE A 5 -7.73 -11.27 2.74
C ILE A 5 -7.20 -10.47 1.54
N ARG A 6 -5.88 -10.52 1.30
CA ARG A 6 -5.26 -9.86 0.15
C ARG A 6 -5.87 -10.33 -1.17
N LYS A 7 -6.01 -11.65 -1.34
CA LYS A 7 -6.59 -12.28 -2.53
C LYS A 7 -8.09 -12.00 -2.70
N THR A 8 -8.82 -11.90 -1.60
CA THR A 8 -10.29 -11.71 -1.66
C THR A 8 -10.67 -10.26 -1.94
N TYR A 9 -9.97 -9.29 -1.36
CA TYR A 9 -10.34 -7.87 -1.46
C TYR A 9 -9.46 -7.11 -2.45
N ASN A 10 -8.15 -7.04 -2.20
CA ASN A 10 -7.26 -6.15 -2.94
C ASN A 10 -6.99 -6.59 -4.38
N GLU A 11 -7.08 -7.90 -4.66
CA GLU A 11 -6.98 -8.41 -6.04
C GLU A 11 -8.29 -8.27 -6.82
N LYS A 12 -9.45 -8.16 -6.15
CA LYS A 12 -10.76 -8.09 -6.79
C LYS A 12 -11.35 -6.69 -6.90
N SER A 13 -10.95 -5.77 -6.03
CA SER A 13 -11.54 -4.43 -5.94
C SER A 13 -10.49 -3.35 -5.83
N ARG A 14 -10.36 -2.56 -6.91
CA ARG A 14 -9.42 -1.44 -6.97
C ARG A 14 -9.70 -0.36 -5.91
N ASP A 15 -10.98 -0.10 -5.61
CA ASP A 15 -11.35 0.86 -4.56
C ASP A 15 -10.78 0.47 -3.18
N PHE A 16 -10.71 -0.83 -2.86
CA PHE A 16 -10.09 -1.32 -1.62
C PHE A 16 -8.57 -1.19 -1.68
N LEU A 17 -7.97 -1.55 -2.82
CA LEU A 17 -6.53 -1.43 -3.03
C LEU A 17 -6.06 0.01 -2.83
N ASP A 18 -6.74 1.00 -3.42
CA ASP A 18 -6.33 2.40 -3.29
C ASP A 18 -6.52 2.91 -1.85
N LYS A 19 -7.59 2.50 -1.17
CA LYS A 19 -7.81 2.81 0.25
C LYS A 19 -6.72 2.19 1.14
N ALA A 20 -6.31 0.95 0.87
CA ALA A 20 -5.24 0.29 1.59
C ALA A 20 -3.91 1.02 1.40
N VAL A 21 -3.58 1.43 0.17
CA VAL A 21 -2.40 2.25 -0.12
C VAL A 21 -2.47 3.59 0.60
N ALA A 22 -3.61 4.30 0.53
CA ALA A 22 -3.78 5.59 1.20
C ALA A 22 -3.67 5.47 2.73
N ALA A 23 -4.26 4.43 3.33
CA ALA A 23 -4.17 4.15 4.76
C ALA A 23 -2.72 3.89 5.19
N PHE A 24 -1.97 3.08 4.43
CA PHE A 24 -0.57 2.83 4.71
C PHE A 24 0.28 4.10 4.63
N VAL A 25 0.09 4.92 3.59
CA VAL A 25 0.82 6.20 3.46
C VAL A 25 0.49 7.15 4.62
N SER A 26 -0.78 7.25 5.02
CA SER A 26 -1.20 8.05 6.15
C SER A 26 -0.58 7.56 7.46
N PHE A 27 -0.54 6.24 7.67
CA PHE A 27 0.08 5.64 8.84
C PHE A 27 1.58 5.95 8.90
N VAL A 28 2.31 5.72 7.81
CA VAL A 28 3.76 5.96 7.75
C VAL A 28 4.10 7.42 8.01
N ARG A 29 3.34 8.36 7.43
CA ARG A 29 3.50 9.80 7.67
C ARG A 29 3.24 10.16 9.12
N GLY A 30 2.10 9.75 9.67
CA GLY A 30 1.74 10.00 11.06
C GLY A 30 2.74 9.41 12.05
N TYR A 31 3.27 8.22 11.76
CA TYR A 31 4.30 7.58 12.57
C TYR A 31 5.64 8.34 12.48
N SER A 32 5.98 8.89 11.31
CA SER A 32 7.22 9.63 11.09
C SER A 32 7.24 11.03 11.72
N GLU A 33 6.08 11.69 11.79
CA GLU A 33 5.92 13.06 12.29
C GLU A 33 5.69 13.10 13.82
N HIS A 34 5.65 11.94 14.48
CA HIS A 34 5.33 11.86 15.90
C HIS A 34 6.47 12.44 16.76
N GLU A 35 6.13 13.34 17.70
CA GLU A 35 7.12 14.05 18.54
C GLU A 35 7.96 13.11 19.42
N LEU A 36 7.37 12.00 19.90
CA LEU A 36 8.04 10.95 20.68
C LEU A 36 8.88 9.99 19.80
N SER A 37 9.83 10.52 19.04
CA SER A 37 10.73 9.76 18.16
C SER A 37 11.58 8.69 18.86
N PHE A 38 11.79 8.81 20.18
CA PHE A 38 12.50 7.81 20.98
C PHE A 38 11.70 6.51 21.15
N VAL A 39 10.38 6.59 21.29
CA VAL A 39 9.50 5.42 21.41
C VAL A 39 9.01 4.96 20.03
N PHE A 40 8.67 5.92 19.17
CA PHE A 40 8.21 5.68 17.81
C PHE A 40 9.36 5.86 16.81
N ASN A 41 10.39 5.03 16.97
CA ASN A 41 11.52 5.07 16.05
C ASN A 41 11.14 4.39 14.73
N ILE A 42 10.81 5.20 13.72
CA ILE A 42 10.45 4.69 12.41
C ILE A 42 11.54 3.79 11.81
N LYS A 43 12.82 3.97 12.17
CA LYS A 43 13.94 3.16 11.65
C LYS A 43 13.93 1.72 12.14
N GLU A 44 13.38 1.48 13.33
CA GLU A 44 13.26 0.16 13.95
C GLU A 44 11.94 -0.53 13.61
N LEU A 45 10.97 0.22 13.07
CA LEU A 45 9.69 -0.33 12.66
C LEU A 45 9.84 -1.25 11.43
N ASP A 46 9.33 -2.47 11.54
CA ASP A 46 9.21 -3.38 10.40
C ASP A 46 8.10 -2.91 9.45
N LEU A 47 8.50 -2.13 8.46
CA LEU A 47 7.60 -1.63 7.42
C LEU A 47 7.04 -2.74 6.53
N GLY A 48 7.68 -3.91 6.45
CA GLY A 48 7.24 -5.02 5.62
C GLY A 48 6.07 -5.77 6.22
N ASP A 49 6.13 -6.06 7.52
CA ASP A 49 5.02 -6.65 8.25
C ASP A 49 3.81 -5.70 8.31
N VAL A 50 4.07 -4.41 8.52
CA VAL A 50 3.02 -3.38 8.46
C VAL A 50 2.39 -3.37 7.07
N ALA A 51 3.17 -3.34 5.99
CA ALA A 51 2.65 -3.40 4.63
C ALA A 51 1.82 -4.68 4.36
N THR A 52 2.21 -5.80 4.95
CA THR A 52 1.47 -7.06 4.90
C THR A 52 0.14 -6.98 5.65
N SER A 53 0.09 -6.31 6.81
CA SER A 53 -1.16 -6.07 7.55
C SER A 53 -2.16 -5.19 6.80
N PHE A 54 -1.68 -4.24 6.00
CA PHE A 54 -2.51 -3.45 5.08
C PHE A 54 -2.86 -4.21 3.78
N SER A 55 -2.40 -5.46 3.64
CA SER A 55 -2.66 -6.33 2.49
C SER A 55 -2.20 -5.74 1.15
N LEU A 56 -1.11 -4.95 1.15
CA LEU A 56 -0.65 -4.27 -0.07
C LEU A 56 -0.17 -5.27 -1.13
N LEU A 57 -0.47 -5.00 -2.40
CA LEU A 57 0.08 -5.78 -3.53
C LEU A 57 1.53 -5.35 -3.84
N ARG A 58 1.80 -4.05 -3.76
CA ARG A 58 3.11 -3.43 -3.96
C ARG A 58 3.30 -2.31 -2.94
N LEU A 59 4.56 -2.09 -2.57
CA LEU A 59 4.93 -0.99 -1.68
C LEU A 59 4.84 0.35 -2.42
N PRO A 60 4.12 1.35 -1.88
CA PRO A 60 4.12 2.69 -2.44
C PRO A 60 5.48 3.35 -2.25
N ARG A 61 5.92 4.10 -3.27
CA ARG A 61 7.17 4.85 -3.22
C ARG A 61 6.93 6.20 -2.56
N VAL A 62 7.18 6.28 -1.26
CA VAL A 62 7.11 7.53 -0.47
C VAL A 62 8.45 7.84 0.18
N LYS A 63 8.76 9.13 0.38
CA LYS A 63 10.09 9.61 0.79
C LYS A 63 10.57 8.98 2.11
N GLU A 64 9.63 8.67 2.98
CA GLU A 64 9.80 8.09 4.31
C GLU A 64 10.30 6.62 4.25
N ILE A 65 10.04 5.94 3.13
CA ILE A 65 10.35 4.52 2.90
C ILE A 65 11.46 4.35 1.85
N MET A 66 11.70 5.35 1.00
CA MET A 66 12.73 5.30 -0.03
C MET A 66 14.13 5.15 0.58
N GLY A 67 14.90 4.17 0.09
CA GLY A 67 16.27 3.90 0.54
C GLY A 67 16.38 2.95 1.73
N ARG A 68 15.26 2.46 2.27
CA ARG A 68 15.28 1.45 3.34
C ARG A 68 15.21 0.04 2.79
N GLN A 69 15.93 -0.88 3.43
CA GLN A 69 15.72 -2.30 3.21
C GLN A 69 14.46 -2.72 3.96
N ILE A 70 13.45 -3.16 3.21
CA ILE A 70 12.19 -3.65 3.77
C ILE A 70 12.29 -5.17 3.74
N ALA A 71 12.58 -5.74 4.89
CA ALA A 71 12.49 -7.19 5.10
C ALA A 71 11.01 -7.59 5.21
N ASN A 72 10.71 -8.88 5.09
CA ASN A 72 9.40 -9.47 5.43
C ASN A 72 8.18 -9.01 4.59
N PHE A 73 8.37 -8.24 3.51
CA PHE A 73 7.32 -7.96 2.55
C PHE A 73 7.35 -8.91 1.35
N VAL A 74 6.29 -9.71 1.19
CA VAL A 74 6.12 -10.58 0.02
C VAL A 74 5.25 -9.87 -1.02
N GLN A 75 5.87 -9.44 -2.12
CA GLN A 75 5.16 -8.83 -3.25
C GLN A 75 4.13 -9.81 -3.83
N SER A 76 2.95 -9.29 -4.19
CA SER A 76 1.97 -10.10 -4.94
C SER A 76 2.44 -10.30 -6.37
N GLU A 77 2.14 -11.48 -6.92
CA GLU A 77 2.29 -11.80 -8.35
C GLU A 77 1.35 -10.93 -9.20
N VAL A 78 0.21 -10.51 -8.65
CA VAL A 78 -0.76 -9.65 -9.34
C VAL A 78 -0.22 -8.23 -9.42
N ALA A 79 -0.10 -7.72 -10.64
CA ALA A 79 0.24 -6.33 -10.86
C ALA A 79 -0.90 -5.43 -10.33
N PRO A 80 -0.62 -4.36 -9.57
CA PRO A 80 -1.67 -3.43 -9.16
C PRO A 80 -2.46 -2.94 -10.37
N ASP A 81 -1.78 -2.70 -11.48
CA ASP A 81 -2.38 -2.14 -12.68
C ASP A 81 -3.38 -3.06 -13.39
N SER A 82 -3.34 -4.38 -13.15
CA SER A 82 -4.33 -5.30 -13.70
C SER A 82 -5.67 -5.28 -12.96
N VAL A 83 -5.72 -4.68 -11.76
CA VAL A 83 -6.97 -4.56 -10.98
C VAL A 83 -7.77 -3.39 -11.53
N ALA A 84 -8.95 -3.64 -12.10
CA ALA A 84 -9.87 -2.62 -12.61
C ALA A 84 -10.84 -2.13 -11.53
N TYR A 85 -11.34 -0.90 -11.67
CA TYR A 85 -12.51 -0.46 -10.90
C TYR A 85 -13.76 -1.20 -11.39
N SER A 86 -14.67 -1.51 -10.46
CA SER A 86 -15.99 -2.04 -10.83
C SER A 86 -16.87 -0.98 -11.50
N ASP A 87 -16.60 0.30 -11.25
CA ASP A 87 -17.31 1.44 -11.85
C ASP A 87 -16.63 1.88 -13.15
N ALA A 88 -17.38 1.83 -14.25
CA ALA A 88 -16.91 2.18 -15.58
C ALA A 88 -16.46 3.65 -15.70
N THR A 89 -17.06 4.56 -14.94
CA THR A 89 -16.73 5.99 -14.97
C THR A 89 -15.35 6.24 -14.35
N LYS A 90 -15.08 5.58 -13.21
CA LYS A 90 -13.78 5.66 -12.53
C LYS A 90 -12.68 5.00 -13.35
N GLU A 91 -12.97 3.88 -13.99
CA GLU A 91 -11.99 3.21 -14.85
C GLU A 91 -11.65 4.05 -16.07
N ALA A 92 -12.65 4.69 -16.72
CA ALA A 92 -12.38 5.62 -17.83
C ALA A 92 -11.44 6.77 -17.42
N ALA A 93 -11.72 7.42 -16.29
CA ALA A 93 -10.86 8.50 -15.76
C ALA A 93 -9.44 8.01 -15.42
N ARG A 94 -9.30 6.77 -14.96
CA ARG A 94 -8.00 6.16 -14.70
C ARG A 94 -7.22 5.91 -15.98
N GLN A 95 -7.86 5.33 -17.00
CA GLN A 95 -7.23 5.07 -18.30
C GLN A 95 -6.74 6.37 -18.96
N GLU A 96 -7.47 7.48 -18.79
CA GLU A 96 -6.99 8.80 -19.21
C GLU A 96 -5.76 9.27 -18.44
N ARG A 97 -5.72 9.06 -17.12
CA ARG A 97 -4.54 9.37 -16.28
C ARG A 97 -3.31 8.53 -16.64
N LEU A 98 -3.50 7.27 -17.03
CA LEU A 98 -2.41 6.36 -17.41
C LEU A 98 -1.80 6.70 -18.78
N LYS A 99 -2.56 7.34 -19.67
CA LYS A 99 -2.09 7.78 -20.99
C LYS A 99 -1.28 9.08 -20.94
N LYS A 100 -1.27 9.76 -19.80
CA LYS A 100 -0.67 11.08 -19.60
C LYS A 100 0.65 10.96 -18.87
#